data_AF-A0A367QXP7-F1
#
_entry.id   AF-A0A367QXP7-F1
#
_cell.length_a   1.000
_cell.length_b   1.000
_cell.length_c   1.000
_cell.angle_alpha   90.00
_cell.angle_beta   90.00
_cell.angle_gamma   90.00
#
_symmetry.space_group_name_H-M   'P 1'
#
loop_
_entity.id
_entity.type
_entity.pdbx_description
1 polymer ?
#
loop_
_entity_poly.entity_id
_entity_poly.type
_entity_poly.pdbx_seq_one_letter_code
_entity_poly.pdbx_strand_id
1 'polypeptide(L)'
;MITQKLYGKVLKNLQLYQEAQEIGFDYIINPVSGELHGVNPERFSGSHLLKDSNLENFIGIVNWGVLAIHTVPPGTLIPIFDLNTGDSIGSFILNKCQYCFPN
;
A
#
# COMPACT_ATOMS: atom_id res chain seq x y z
N MET A 1 19.15 -14.45 5.69
CA MET A 1 18.38 -13.72 4.67
C MET A 1 17.01 -13.47 5.24
N ILE A 2 16.60 -12.21 5.40
CA ILE A 2 15.26 -11.90 5.89
C ILE A 2 14.30 -12.13 4.71
N THR A 3 13.73 -13.33 4.63
CA THR A 3 12.58 -13.65 3.77
C THR A 3 11.31 -13.08 4.41
N GLN A 4 11.28 -11.78 4.67
CA GLN A 4 10.05 -11.14 5.14
C GLN A 4 9.11 -11.02 3.95
N LYS A 5 7.86 -11.44 4.16
CA LYS A 5 6.77 -11.22 3.21
C LYS A 5 6.19 -9.84 3.48
N LEU A 6 5.85 -9.10 2.43
CA LEU A 6 5.04 -7.91 2.56
C LEU A 6 3.57 -8.32 2.57
N TYR A 7 2.84 -7.93 3.62
CA TYR A 7 1.43 -8.21 3.74
C TYR A 7 0.59 -6.98 3.41
N GLY A 8 -0.57 -7.21 2.81
CA GLY A 8 -1.51 -6.17 2.43
C GLY A 8 -2.96 -6.64 2.51
N LYS A 9 -3.89 -5.70 2.30
CA LYS A 9 -5.33 -5.95 2.28
C LYS A 9 -5.96 -5.17 1.13
N VAL A 10 -6.74 -5.83 0.29
CA VAL A 10 -7.49 -5.15 -0.78
C VAL A 10 -8.60 -4.31 -0.16
N LEU A 11 -8.62 -3.02 -0.47
CA LEU A 11 -9.51 -2.06 0.18
C LEU A 11 -10.84 -1.95 -0.55
N LYS A 12 -11.57 -3.07 -0.69
CA LYS A 12 -12.76 -3.15 -1.57
C LYS A 12 -13.87 -2.14 -1.29
N ASN A 13 -13.88 -1.52 -0.12
CA ASN A 13 -14.86 -0.52 0.27
C ASN A 13 -14.31 0.39 1.38
N LEU A 14 -15.08 1.43 1.71
CA LEU A 14 -14.73 2.42 2.73
C LEU A 14 -14.55 1.81 4.14
N GLN A 15 -15.27 0.75 4.46
CA GLN A 15 -15.13 0.07 5.76
C GLN A 15 -13.77 -0.62 5.87
N LEU A 16 -13.39 -1.45 4.90
CA LEU A 16 -12.10 -2.13 4.90
C LEU A 16 -10.93 -1.13 4.84
N TYR A 17 -11.17 0.00 4.19
CA TYR A 17 -10.28 1.16 4.21
C TYR A 17 -10.10 1.71 5.63
N GLN A 18 -11.18 1.99 6.36
CA GLN A 18 -11.11 2.48 7.75
C GLN A 18 -10.44 1.46 8.68
N GLU A 19 -10.76 0.18 8.55
CA GLU A 19 -10.10 -0.90 9.30
C GLU A 19 -8.58 -0.92 9.04
N ALA A 20 -8.14 -0.70 7.80
CA ALA A 20 -6.71 -0.64 7.49
C ALA A 20 -6.02 0.54 8.21
N GLN A 21 -6.72 1.68 8.38
CA GLN A 21 -6.20 2.80 9.16
C GLN A 21 -6.01 2.43 10.64
N GLU A 22 -6.96 1.71 11.22
CA GLU A 22 -6.89 1.26 12.62
C GLU A 22 -5.77 0.23 12.86
N ILE A 23 -5.50 -0.62 11.87
CA ILE A 23 -4.42 -1.62 11.92
C ILE A 23 -3.03 -0.96 11.76
N GLY A 24 -2.95 0.31 11.36
CA GLY A 24 -1.70 1.05 11.19
C GLY A 24 -1.05 0.83 9.83
N PHE A 25 -1.86 0.74 8.77
CA PHE A 25 -1.34 0.71 7.41
C PHE A 25 -0.77 2.09 7.05
N ASP A 26 0.55 2.13 6.86
CA ASP A 26 1.28 3.35 6.55
C ASP A 26 1.26 3.71 5.05
N TYR A 27 0.79 2.79 4.18
CA TYR A 27 0.78 2.99 2.73
C TYR A 27 -0.38 2.29 2.02
N ILE A 28 -0.60 2.75 0.79
CA ILE A 28 -1.39 2.06 -0.22
C ILE A 28 -0.60 1.95 -1.52
N ILE A 29 -0.91 0.93 -2.30
CA ILE A 29 -0.42 0.79 -3.65
C ILE A 29 -1.59 0.59 -4.62
N ASN A 30 -1.50 1.27 -5.76
CA ASN A 30 -2.34 0.97 -6.91
C ASN A 30 -1.70 -0.16 -7.72
N PRO A 31 -2.20 -1.41 -7.67
CA PRO A 31 -1.71 -2.55 -8.47
C PRO A 31 -1.61 -2.31 -9.99
N VAL A 32 -2.40 -1.40 -10.56
CA VAL A 32 -2.38 -1.12 -12.01
C VAL A 32 -1.19 -0.24 -12.38
N SER A 33 -0.93 0.84 -11.63
CA SER A 33 0.19 1.75 -11.89
C SER A 33 1.48 1.41 -11.13
N GLY A 34 1.38 0.58 -10.09
CA GLY A 34 2.44 0.34 -9.12
C GLY A 34 2.71 1.52 -8.19
N GLU A 35 1.90 2.59 -8.26
CA GLU A 35 2.13 3.81 -7.52
C GLU A 35 1.83 3.63 -6.03
N LEU A 36 2.85 3.87 -5.21
CA LEU A 36 2.83 3.89 -3.76
C LEU A 36 2.45 5.28 -3.29
N HIS A 37 1.48 5.35 -2.38
CA HIS A 37 1.14 6.57 -1.67
C HIS A 37 1.34 6.38 -0.17
N GLY A 38 1.81 7.44 0.48
CA GLY A 38 1.90 7.51 1.93
C GLY A 38 0.53 7.76 2.54
N VAL A 39 0.23 7.02 3.60
CA VAL A 39 -0.95 7.22 4.44
C VAL A 39 -0.52 8.03 5.66
N ASN A 40 -0.87 9.30 5.70
CA ASN A 40 -0.73 10.10 6.92
C ASN A 40 -2.05 10.02 7.72
N PRO A 41 -2.01 9.89 9.06
CA PRO A 41 -3.17 9.97 9.95
C PRO A 41 -4.17 11.10 9.64
N GLU A 42 -3.69 12.26 9.19
CA GLU A 42 -4.51 13.42 8.83
C GLU A 42 -4.80 13.53 7.32
N ARG A 43 -4.14 12.73 6.47
CA ARG A 43 -4.14 12.92 5.00
C ARG A 43 -4.11 11.63 4.18
N PHE A 44 -4.78 10.56 4.59
CA PHE A 44 -5.13 9.48 3.65
C PHE A 44 -6.05 10.02 2.51
N SER A 45 -6.66 11.20 2.69
CA SER A 45 -7.25 12.02 1.62
C SER A 45 -6.25 12.60 0.60
N GLY A 46 -4.94 12.44 0.82
CA GLY A 46 -3.84 13.03 0.05
C GLY A 46 -3.44 12.29 -1.22
N SER A 47 -3.79 11.02 -1.40
CA SER A 47 -3.75 10.41 -2.73
C SER A 47 -5.01 10.86 -3.47
N HIS A 48 -4.95 12.09 -3.95
CA HIS A 48 -5.84 12.73 -4.92
C HIS A 48 -7.20 12.04 -5.11
N LEU A 49 -8.13 12.24 -4.17
CA LEU A 49 -9.52 11.78 -4.31
C LEU A 49 -9.71 10.26 -4.25
N LEU A 50 -8.97 9.55 -3.38
CA LEU A 50 -9.24 8.13 -3.07
C LEU A 50 -10.70 7.82 -2.79
N LYS A 51 -11.39 8.72 -2.08
CA LYS A 51 -12.83 8.61 -1.79
C LYS A 51 -13.71 8.55 -3.06
N ASP A 52 -13.22 9.13 -4.16
CA ASP A 52 -13.87 9.17 -5.48
C ASP A 52 -13.23 8.14 -6.43
N SER A 53 -12.17 7.46 -5.99
CA SER A 53 -11.49 6.40 -6.72
C SER A 53 -12.15 5.07 -6.40
N ASN A 54 -12.19 4.14 -7.36
CA ASN A 54 -12.66 2.78 -7.06
C ASN A 54 -11.66 2.10 -6.10
N LEU A 55 -12.01 2.03 -4.82
CA LEU A 55 -11.16 1.54 -3.73
C LEU A 55 -10.77 0.05 -3.92
N GLU A 56 -11.55 -0.73 -4.66
CA GLU A 56 -11.20 -2.11 -5.04
C GLU A 56 -9.87 -2.20 -5.80
N ASN A 57 -9.45 -1.10 -6.42
CA ASN A 57 -8.18 -1.02 -7.14
C ASN A 57 -6.99 -0.67 -6.26
N PHE A 58 -7.15 -0.60 -4.93
CA PHE A 58 -6.06 -0.28 -4.02
C PHE A 58 -5.82 -1.39 -3.01
N ILE A 59 -4.54 -1.62 -2.75
CA ILE A 59 -4.07 -2.54 -1.73
C ILE A 59 -3.45 -1.69 -0.63
N GLY A 60 -4.03 -1.70 0.55
CA GLY A 60 -3.32 -1.23 1.74
C GLY A 60 -2.12 -2.14 1.97
N ILE A 61 -0.98 -1.58 2.32
CA ILE A 61 0.18 -2.36 2.77
C ILE A 61 0.75 -1.80 4.07
N VAL A 62 1.36 -2.70 4.85
CA VAL A 62 2.16 -2.34 6.03
C VAL A 62 3.62 -2.11 5.64
N ASN A 63 4.46 -1.75 6.61
CA ASN A 63 5.91 -1.79 6.44
C ASN A 63 6.40 -3.20 6.08
N TRP A 64 7.53 -3.26 5.39
CA TRP A 64 8.21 -4.52 5.14
C TRP A 64 8.98 -4.93 6.40
N GLY A 65 8.25 -5.48 7.37
CA GLY A 65 8.77 -5.71 8.72
C GLY A 65 9.11 -4.38 9.40
N VAL A 66 10.39 -4.16 9.68
CA VAL A 66 10.89 -2.89 10.27
C VAL A 66 11.28 -1.86 9.21
N LEU A 67 11.31 -2.25 7.93
CA LEU A 67 11.68 -1.36 6.84
C LEU A 67 10.45 -0.63 6.32
N ALA A 68 10.51 0.69 6.32
CA ALA A 68 9.44 1.49 5.74
C ALA A 68 9.42 1.30 4.22
N ILE A 69 8.30 0.87 3.64
CA ILE A 69 8.26 0.43 2.23
C ILE A 69 8.66 1.55 1.25
N HIS A 70 8.41 2.81 1.62
CA HIS A 70 8.79 3.98 0.81
C HIS A 70 10.31 4.20 0.73
N THR A 71 11.14 3.53 1.54
CA THR A 71 12.61 3.61 1.41
C THR A 71 13.15 2.64 0.37
N VAL A 72 12.33 1.69 -0.10
CA VAL A 72 12.71 0.77 -1.18
C VAL A 72 12.90 1.56 -2.48
N PRO A 73 13.92 1.24 -3.31
CA PRO A 73 14.12 1.91 -4.59
C PRO A 73 12.91 1.75 -5.53
N PRO A 74 12.50 2.81 -6.25
CA PRO A 74 11.54 2.67 -7.35
C PRO A 74 12.03 1.65 -8.39
N GLY A 75 11.10 0.95 -9.04
CA GLY A 75 11.40 -0.13 -10.00
C GLY A 75 11.60 -1.50 -9.34
N THR A 76 11.59 -1.59 -8.01
CA THR A 76 11.71 -2.88 -7.30
C THR A 76 10.44 -3.70 -7.47
N LEU A 77 10.55 -4.97 -7.86
CA LEU A 77 9.43 -5.90 -7.88
C LEU A 77 9.13 -6.40 -6.46
N ILE A 78 7.90 -6.19 -5.99
CA ILE A 78 7.50 -6.51 -4.62
C ILE A 78 6.31 -7.48 -4.62
N PRO A 79 6.47 -8.69 -4.06
CA PRO A 79 5.35 -9.60 -3.86
C PRO A 79 4.53 -9.18 -2.63
N ILE A 80 3.21 -9.14 -2.79
CA ILE A 80 2.26 -8.84 -1.72
C ILE A 80 1.41 -10.08 -1.43
N PHE A 81 1.23 -10.36 -0.14
CA PHE A 81 0.40 -11.44 0.37
C PHE A 81 -0.78 -10.87 1.15
N ASP A 82 -1.93 -11.52 1.08
CA ASP A 82 -3.11 -11.11 1.83
C ASP A 82 -2.88 -11.33 3.32
N LEU A 83 -3.18 -10.29 4.11
CA LEU A 83 -2.90 -10.28 5.55
C LEU A 83 -3.67 -11.36 6.32
N ASN A 84 -4.87 -11.74 5.86
CA ASN A 84 -5.74 -12.66 6.58
C ASN A 84 -5.48 -14.11 6.18
N THR A 85 -5.30 -14.35 4.89
CA THR A 85 -5.17 -15.71 4.32
C THR A 85 -3.72 -16.14 4.12
N GLY A 86 -2.80 -15.18 3.95
CA GLY A 86 -1.42 -15.43 3.58
C GLY A 86 -1.22 -15.78 2.10
N ASP A 87 -2.29 -15.79 1.31
CA ASP A 87 -2.26 -16.08 -0.12
C ASP A 87 -1.59 -14.96 -0.90
N SER A 88 -0.98 -15.29 -2.04
CA SER A 88 -0.37 -14.27 -2.90
C SER A 88 -1.47 -13.41 -3.55
N ILE A 89 -1.40 -12.10 -3.34
CA ILE A 89 -2.21 -11.12 -4.07
C ILE A 89 -1.58 -10.88 -5.45
N GLY A 90 -0.24 -10.80 -5.50
CA GLY A 90 0.51 -10.61 -6.74
C GLY A 90 1.87 -9.97 -6.50
N SER A 91 2.57 -9.66 -7.59
CA SER A 91 3.85 -8.93 -7.56
C SER A 91 3.74 -7.65 -8.36
N PHE A 92 4.20 -6.54 -7.79
CA PHE A 92 4.01 -5.20 -8.34
C PHE A 92 5.34 -4.46 -8.41
N ILE A 93 5.55 -3.69 -9.49
CA ILE A 93 6.71 -2.81 -9.60
C ILE A 93 6.43 -1.57 -8.76
N LEU A 94 7.23 -1.34 -7.72
CA LEU A 94 7.05 -0.20 -6.83
C LEU A 94 7.45 1.09 -7.53
N ASN A 95 6.49 1.99 -7.71
CA ASN A 95 6.72 3.38 -8.13
C ASN A 95 6.29 4.30 -7.00
N LYS A 96 6.98 5.42 -6.77
CA LYS A 96 6.61 6.35 -5.69
C LYS A 96 5.78 7.48 -6.27
N CYS A 97 4.67 7.80 -5.60
CA CYS A 97 3.93 9.01 -5.94
C CYS A 97 4.81 10.24 -5.67
N GLN A 98 5.05 11.03 -6.71
CA GLN A 98 5.88 12.25 -6.65
C GLN A 98 5.35 13.30 -5.66
N TYR A 99 4.04 13.28 -5.36
CA TYR A 99 3.42 14.21 -4.42
C TYR A 99 3.48 13.73 -2.98
N CYS A 100 3.43 12.41 -2.76
CA CYS A 100 3.56 11.82 -1.42
C CYS A 100 5.02 11.71 -0.98
N PHE A 101 5.91 11.50 -1.95
CA PHE A 101 7.36 11.34 -1.75
C PHE A 101 8.11 12.29 -2.68
N PRO A 102 7.94 13.62 -2.53
CA PRO A 102 8.79 14.57 -3.23
C PRO A 102 10.22 14.34 -2.74
N ASN A 103 11.17 14.27 -3.68
CA ASN A 103 12.59 14.05 -3.39
C ASN A 103 13.11 14.92 -2.24
#